data_AF-A0A1V5KAS8-F1
#
_entry.id   AF-A0A1V5KAS8-F1
#
_cell.length_a   1.000
_cell.length_b   1.000
_cell.length_c   1.000
_cell.angle_alpha   90.00
_cell.angle_beta   90.00
_cell.angle_gamma   90.00
#
_symmetry.space_group_name_H-M   'P 1'
#
loop_
_entity.id
_entity.type
_entity.pdbx_description
1 polymer ?
#
loop_
_entity_poly.entity_id
_entity_poly.type
_entity_poly.pdbx_seq_one_letter_code
_entity_poly.pdbx_strand_id
1 'polypeptide(L)'
;MQSNHCRQTAAAAVLAGLQCELVLSGVAPEIPNGNHLLDLFLGARLHFTDRSHRNQRMQQAADECLARGLRPYVIPIGGSTGLGALGYCLAMEELNEQLQAGGEKVDVIVVASSSGGTQGGLALGARLCGFTGRVLGISIDNDKLDGAPFQTELSRIAGEACRLLGLSIPFTPDSFDVQYDYFGQGYGVVGDLEVNAIASAGRTEGLLLDPVYTGRAFGALLDLIRKKVFSSSQTILFWHTGGSPALFAYAADLNQRIRGSRLEPCA
;
A
#
# COMPACT_ATOMS: atom_id res chain seq x y z
N MET A 1 -10.66 10.68 1.68
CA MET A 1 -9.71 9.61 1.34
C MET A 1 -9.41 8.80 2.60
N GLN A 2 -9.47 7.46 2.59
CA GLN A 2 -9.25 6.64 3.80
C GLN A 2 -7.77 6.22 3.98
N SER A 3 -6.89 7.17 4.32
CA SER A 3 -5.44 6.93 4.35
C SER A 3 -4.99 6.00 5.48
N ASN A 4 -4.59 4.77 5.13
CA ASN A 4 -3.99 3.81 6.06
C ASN A 4 -2.64 4.28 6.60
N HIS A 5 -1.87 5.02 5.79
CA HIS A 5 -0.58 5.55 6.19
C HIS A 5 -0.73 6.63 7.26
N CYS A 6 -1.66 7.58 7.07
CA CYS A 6 -1.90 8.64 8.04
C CYS A 6 -2.29 8.08 9.41
N ARG A 7 -3.18 7.09 9.44
CA ARG A 7 -3.60 6.40 10.67
C ARG A 7 -2.45 5.69 11.38
N GLN A 8 -1.56 5.02 10.64
CA GLN A 8 -0.38 4.39 11.24
C GLN A 8 0.63 5.42 11.74
N THR A 9 0.83 6.51 11.00
CA THR A 9 1.70 7.63 11.42
C THR A 9 1.18 8.29 12.69
N ALA A 10 -0.14 8.52 12.81
CA ALA A 10 -0.74 9.04 14.03
C ALA A 10 -0.51 8.11 15.23
N ALA A 11 -0.70 6.80 15.05
CA ALA A 11 -0.43 5.82 16.10
C ALA A 11 1.06 5.79 16.49
N ALA A 12 1.97 5.82 15.52
CA ALA A 12 3.41 5.88 15.78
C ALA A 12 3.80 7.18 16.51
N ALA A 13 3.18 8.32 16.17
CA ALA A 13 3.40 9.58 16.87
C ALA A 13 2.97 9.50 18.34
N VAL A 14 1.82 8.89 18.63
CA VAL A 14 1.37 8.64 20.03
C VAL A 14 2.41 7.82 20.79
N LEU A 15 2.89 6.72 20.21
CA LEU A 15 3.91 5.87 20.85
C LEU A 15 5.23 6.61 21.09
N ALA A 16 5.60 7.52 20.18
CA ALA A 16 6.80 8.33 20.29
C ALA A 16 6.63 9.59 21.18
N GLY A 17 5.43 9.85 21.72
CA GLY A 17 5.15 11.07 22.48
C GLY A 17 5.17 12.35 21.63
N LEU A 18 4.88 12.24 20.34
CA LEU A 18 4.91 13.32 19.37
C LEU A 18 3.49 13.81 19.02
N GLN A 19 3.37 15.10 18.71
CA GLN A 19 2.16 15.63 18.07
C GLN A 19 2.08 15.18 16.61
N CYS A 20 0.86 14.98 16.10
CA CYS A 20 0.64 14.56 14.73
C CYS A 20 -0.32 15.51 13.99
N GLU A 21 0.13 16.04 12.85
CA GLU A 21 -0.65 16.84 11.92
C GLU A 21 -0.81 16.00 10.63
N LEU A 22 -2.04 15.70 10.21
CA LEU A 22 -2.34 14.88 9.05
C LEU A 22 -2.98 15.72 7.93
N VAL A 23 -2.43 15.63 6.72
CA VAL A 23 -3.02 16.25 5.53
C VAL A 23 -3.72 15.18 4.69
N LEU A 24 -5.03 15.25 4.61
CA LEU A 24 -5.91 14.28 3.97
C LEU A 24 -6.55 14.88 2.71
N SER A 25 -6.58 14.10 1.63
CA SER A 25 -7.23 14.54 0.40
C SER A 25 -8.76 14.41 0.46
N GLY A 26 -9.46 15.44 0.01
CA GLY A 26 -10.92 15.55 -0.02
C GLY A 26 -11.45 16.53 1.01
N VAL A 27 -12.74 16.40 1.35
CA VAL A 27 -13.45 17.24 2.31
C VAL A 27 -13.62 16.50 3.63
N ALA A 28 -13.64 17.25 4.74
CA ALA A 28 -13.94 16.70 6.06
C ALA A 28 -15.34 16.05 6.05
N PRO A 29 -15.48 14.78 6.46
CA PRO A 29 -16.79 14.16 6.56
C PRO A 29 -17.58 14.73 7.73
N GLU A 30 -18.91 14.85 7.58
CA GLU A 30 -19.81 15.22 8.68
C GLU A 30 -19.76 14.17 9.80
N ILE A 31 -19.79 12.89 9.45
CA ILE A 31 -19.63 11.77 10.37
C ILE A 31 -18.36 10.99 9.97
N PRO A 32 -17.27 11.09 10.74
CA PRO A 32 -16.05 10.35 10.46
C PRO A 32 -16.25 8.84 10.67
N ASN A 33 -15.66 8.03 9.79
CA ASN A 33 -15.64 6.57 9.88
C ASN A 33 -14.28 6.01 9.41
N GLY A 34 -14.06 4.71 9.62
CA GLY A 34 -12.84 4.03 9.20
C GLY A 34 -11.58 4.70 9.77
N ASN A 35 -10.57 4.92 8.92
CA ASN A 35 -9.32 5.56 9.32
C ASN A 35 -9.55 6.98 9.88
N HIS A 36 -10.45 7.79 9.32
CA HIS A 36 -10.69 9.15 9.84
C HIS A 36 -11.15 9.16 11.29
N LEU A 37 -12.04 8.23 11.67
CA LEU A 37 -12.49 8.11 13.05
C LEU A 37 -11.34 7.67 13.98
N LEU A 38 -10.50 6.75 13.50
CA LEU A 38 -9.32 6.32 14.24
C LEU A 38 -8.30 7.44 14.40
N ASP A 39 -8.09 8.28 13.38
CA ASP A 39 -7.18 9.43 13.46
C ASP A 39 -7.59 10.40 14.58
N LEU A 40 -8.90 10.60 14.78
CA LEU A 40 -9.43 11.41 15.88
C LEU A 40 -9.17 10.77 17.25
N PHE A 41 -9.36 9.46 17.39
CA PHE A 41 -9.04 8.75 18.63
C PHE A 41 -7.54 8.78 18.95
N LEU A 42 -6.69 8.83 17.93
CA LEU A 42 -5.24 8.97 18.06
C LEU A 42 -4.81 10.42 18.33
N GLY A 43 -5.75 11.37 18.43
CA GLY A 43 -5.47 12.76 18.75
C GLY A 43 -4.77 13.54 17.63
N ALA A 44 -4.83 13.04 16.39
CA ALA A 44 -4.21 13.73 15.26
C ALA A 44 -5.02 14.98 14.87
N ARG A 45 -4.32 16.05 14.49
CA ARG A 45 -4.94 17.25 13.93
C ARG A 45 -5.08 17.09 12.42
N LEU A 46 -6.32 17.14 11.94
CA LEU A 46 -6.65 16.83 10.54
C LEU A 46 -6.77 18.10 9.70
N HIS A 47 -6.14 18.09 8.53
CA HIS A 47 -6.23 19.11 7.50
C HIS A 47 -6.77 18.48 6.23
N PHE A 48 -7.78 19.10 5.63
CA PHE A 48 -8.41 18.62 4.41
C PHE A 48 -8.06 19.54 3.25
N THR A 49 -7.71 18.96 2.10
CA THR A 49 -7.31 19.71 0.90
C THR A 49 -7.52 18.88 -0.36
N ASP A 50 -7.49 19.51 -1.53
CA ASP A 50 -7.55 18.77 -2.79
C ASP A 50 -6.27 17.98 -3.06
N ARG A 51 -6.39 16.89 -3.81
CA ARG A 51 -5.24 16.02 -4.15
C ARG A 51 -4.08 16.81 -4.77
N SER A 52 -4.38 17.78 -5.64
CA SER A 52 -3.39 18.64 -6.31
C SER A 52 -2.62 19.57 -5.37
N HIS A 53 -3.21 19.94 -4.22
CA HIS A 53 -2.63 20.88 -3.26
C HIS A 53 -1.99 20.20 -2.05
N ARG A 54 -2.01 18.87 -1.99
CA ARG A 54 -1.56 18.09 -0.83
C ARG A 54 -0.13 18.42 -0.38
N ASN A 55 0.84 18.43 -1.29
CA ASN A 55 2.24 18.70 -0.94
C ASN A 55 2.42 20.14 -0.43
N GLN A 56 1.74 21.11 -1.04
CA GLN A 56 1.75 22.49 -0.59
C GLN A 56 1.15 22.61 0.81
N ARG A 57 0.00 21.97 1.07
CA ARG A 57 -0.64 21.99 2.39
C ARG A 57 0.21 21.32 3.47
N MET A 58 0.92 20.24 3.14
CA MET A 58 1.89 19.60 4.05
C MET A 58 3.03 20.55 4.43
N GLN A 59 3.58 21.28 3.47
CA GLN A 59 4.61 22.29 3.76
C GLN A 59 4.06 23.42 4.62
N GLN A 60 2.87 23.94 4.30
CA GLN A 60 2.20 24.97 5.13
C GLN A 60 1.97 24.50 6.56
N ALA A 61 1.52 23.26 6.77
CA ALA A 61 1.31 22.71 8.11
C ALA A 61 2.63 22.59 8.88
N ALA A 62 3.73 22.24 8.20
CA ALA A 62 5.07 22.25 8.80
C ALA A 62 5.51 23.68 9.18
N ASP A 63 5.31 24.65 8.30
CA ASP A 63 5.65 26.06 8.56
C ASP A 63 4.82 26.63 9.74
N GLU A 64 3.53 26.30 9.83
CA GLU A 64 2.66 26.61 10.97
C GLU A 64 3.17 25.98 12.29
N CYS A 65 3.76 24.78 12.23
CA CYS A 65 4.40 24.15 13.39
C CYS A 65 5.68 24.89 13.79
N LEU A 66 6.54 25.22 12.82
CA LEU A 66 7.76 25.99 13.06
C LEU A 66 7.46 27.36 13.68
N ALA A 67 6.44 28.07 13.18
CA ALA A 67 6.00 29.35 13.73
C ALA A 67 5.52 29.27 15.19
N ARG A 68 5.05 28.10 15.64
CA ARG A 68 4.69 27.81 17.03
C ARG A 68 5.87 27.35 17.89
N GLY A 69 7.10 27.34 17.35
CA GLY A 69 8.30 26.87 18.04
C GLY A 69 8.44 25.34 18.10
N LEU A 70 7.68 24.60 17.28
CA LEU A 70 7.79 23.15 17.17
C LEU A 70 8.84 22.74 16.12
N ARG A 71 9.18 21.46 16.07
CA ARG A 71 10.13 20.88 15.10
C ARG A 71 9.43 19.81 14.25
N PRO A 72 8.78 20.20 13.13
CA PRO A 72 8.06 19.25 12.30
C PRO A 72 9.01 18.30 11.56
N TYR A 73 8.56 17.05 11.38
CA TYR A 73 9.17 16.09 10.48
C TYR A 73 8.15 15.71 9.42
N VAL A 74 8.40 16.08 8.17
CA VAL A 74 7.44 15.87 7.07
C VAL A 74 7.62 14.46 6.51
N ILE A 75 6.57 13.64 6.63
CA ILE A 75 6.53 12.28 6.09
C ILE A 75 5.72 12.32 4.78
N PRO A 76 6.31 11.98 3.62
CA PRO A 76 5.62 12.03 2.34
C PRO A 76 4.55 10.94 2.24
N ILE A 77 3.76 10.99 1.16
CA ILE A 77 2.68 10.03 0.93
C ILE A 77 3.17 8.57 1.06
N GLY A 78 2.45 7.80 1.87
CA GLY A 78 2.76 6.40 2.13
C GLY A 78 4.08 6.13 2.86
N GLY A 79 4.79 7.16 3.34
CA GLY A 79 6.12 7.01 3.90
C GLY A 79 7.16 6.56 2.87
N SER A 80 6.87 6.70 1.58
CA SER A 80 7.67 6.20 0.47
C SER A 80 8.95 6.99 0.28
N THR A 81 9.96 6.61 1.05
CA THR A 81 11.31 7.15 1.03
C THR A 81 12.29 5.99 1.11
N GLY A 82 13.58 6.22 0.84
CA GLY A 82 14.60 5.21 1.11
C GLY A 82 14.52 4.66 2.54
N LEU A 83 14.36 5.53 3.54
CA LEU A 83 14.23 5.13 4.94
C LEU A 83 12.97 4.29 5.20
N GLY A 84 11.81 4.71 4.66
CA GLY A 84 10.57 3.95 4.80
C GLY A 84 10.60 2.59 4.11
N ALA A 85 11.32 2.47 3.00
CA ALA A 85 11.52 1.21 2.29
C ALA A 85 12.39 0.21 3.07
N LEU A 86 13.29 0.67 3.95
CA LEU A 86 14.09 -0.24 4.79
C LEU A 86 13.24 -1.14 5.69
N GLY A 87 12.06 -0.68 6.12
CA GLY A 87 11.14 -1.54 6.88
C GLY A 87 10.70 -2.79 6.10
N TYR A 88 10.44 -2.64 4.80
CA TYR A 88 10.09 -3.78 3.93
C TYR A 88 11.32 -4.56 3.45
N CYS A 89 12.50 -3.95 3.47
CA CYS A 89 13.76 -4.68 3.29
C CYS A 89 13.95 -5.70 4.42
N LEU A 90 13.76 -5.27 5.67
CA LEU A 90 13.78 -6.16 6.85
C LEU A 90 12.66 -7.19 6.81
N ALA A 91 11.45 -6.81 6.39
CA ALA A 91 10.36 -7.77 6.26
C ALA A 91 10.64 -8.87 5.22
N MET A 92 11.37 -8.56 4.15
CA MET A 92 11.79 -9.54 3.15
C MET A 92 12.91 -10.45 3.67
N GLU A 93 13.79 -9.94 4.52
CA GLU A 93 14.77 -10.75 5.26
C GLU A 93 14.05 -11.73 6.20
N GLU A 94 13.08 -11.25 6.99
CA GLU A 94 12.25 -12.09 7.85
C GLU A 94 11.54 -13.19 7.06
N LEU A 95 10.92 -12.86 5.91
CA LEU A 95 10.32 -13.87 5.04
C LEU A 95 11.35 -14.90 4.56
N ASN A 96 12.53 -14.46 4.14
CA ASN A 96 13.56 -15.39 3.67
C ASN A 96 14.00 -16.35 4.78
N GLU A 97 14.18 -15.87 6.01
CA GLU A 97 14.47 -16.72 7.17
C GLU A 97 13.37 -17.75 7.43
N GLN A 98 12.10 -17.33 7.35
CA GLN A 98 10.94 -18.23 7.49
C GLN A 98 10.93 -19.32 6.41
N LEU A 99 11.19 -18.97 5.15
CA LEU A 99 11.24 -19.92 4.03
C LEU A 99 12.38 -20.93 4.20
N GLN A 100 13.58 -20.47 4.59
CA GLN A 100 14.71 -21.37 4.84
C GLN A 100 14.44 -22.31 6.02
N ALA A 101 13.85 -21.81 7.10
CA ALA A 101 13.52 -22.63 8.27
C ALA A 101 12.42 -23.67 7.96
N GLY A 102 11.43 -23.31 7.14
CA GLY A 102 10.34 -24.20 6.73
C GLY A 102 10.70 -25.16 5.59
N GLY A 103 11.80 -24.92 4.87
CA GLY A 103 12.10 -25.63 3.62
C GLY A 103 11.09 -25.33 2.51
N GLU A 104 10.37 -24.21 2.62
CA GLU A 104 9.37 -23.77 1.65
C GLU A 104 10.00 -22.90 0.58
N LYS A 105 9.38 -22.89 -0.61
CA LYS A 105 9.81 -22.05 -1.72
C LYS A 105 8.66 -21.18 -2.18
N VAL A 106 8.94 -19.90 -2.38
CA VAL A 106 8.02 -18.95 -3.03
C VAL A 106 8.60 -18.55 -4.37
N ASP A 107 7.81 -18.70 -5.43
CA ASP A 107 8.22 -18.34 -6.79
C ASP A 107 7.77 -16.92 -7.16
N VAL A 108 6.64 -16.45 -6.61
CA VAL A 108 6.11 -15.11 -6.85
C VAL A 108 5.54 -14.51 -5.57
N ILE A 109 5.95 -13.30 -5.25
CA ILE A 109 5.31 -12.42 -4.27
C ILE A 109 4.40 -11.45 -5.04
N VAL A 110 3.13 -11.38 -4.66
CA VAL A 110 2.16 -10.42 -5.22
C VAL A 110 1.78 -9.41 -4.14
N VAL A 111 1.92 -8.12 -4.45
CA VAL A 111 1.70 -7.04 -3.49
C VAL A 111 0.99 -5.85 -4.13
N ALA A 112 0.09 -5.19 -3.39
CA ALA A 112 -0.47 -3.91 -3.79
C ALA A 112 0.64 -2.84 -3.81
N SER A 113 0.81 -2.13 -4.93
CA SER A 113 1.83 -1.09 -5.10
C SER A 113 1.20 0.24 -5.52
N SER A 114 1.54 1.32 -4.81
CA SER A 114 0.97 2.65 -5.06
C SER A 114 2.01 3.75 -4.90
N SER A 115 2.37 4.14 -3.68
CA SER A 115 3.41 5.15 -3.46
C SER A 115 4.83 4.58 -3.55
N GLY A 116 5.00 3.26 -3.65
CA GLY A 116 6.27 2.61 -3.99
C GLY A 116 7.16 2.10 -2.84
N GLY A 117 7.00 2.60 -1.61
CA GLY A 117 7.85 2.22 -0.47
C GLY A 117 7.89 0.71 -0.20
N THR A 118 6.74 0.05 -0.26
CA THR A 118 6.62 -1.41 -0.07
C THR A 118 7.38 -2.19 -1.13
N GLN A 119 7.04 -2.01 -2.41
CA GLN A 119 7.67 -2.78 -3.48
C GLN A 119 9.16 -2.46 -3.63
N GLY A 120 9.55 -1.18 -3.44
CA GLY A 120 10.95 -0.77 -3.44
C GLY A 120 11.77 -1.46 -2.34
N GLY A 121 11.22 -1.52 -1.12
CA GLY A 121 11.84 -2.20 0.01
C GLY A 121 11.93 -3.71 -0.17
N LEU A 122 10.84 -4.35 -0.62
CA LEU A 122 10.84 -5.78 -0.94
C LEU A 122 11.86 -6.14 -2.02
N ALA A 123 11.97 -5.31 -3.07
CA ALA A 123 12.96 -5.52 -4.13
C ALA A 123 14.40 -5.42 -3.62
N LEU A 124 14.69 -4.44 -2.75
CA LEU A 124 16.01 -4.33 -2.12
C LEU A 124 16.29 -5.54 -1.22
N GLY A 125 15.37 -5.88 -0.31
CA GLY A 125 15.51 -7.04 0.56
C GLY A 125 15.71 -8.33 -0.22
N ALA A 126 14.96 -8.54 -1.30
CA ALA A 126 15.08 -9.71 -2.17
C ALA A 126 16.49 -9.84 -2.77
N ARG A 127 17.10 -8.73 -3.21
CA ARG A 127 18.48 -8.72 -3.70
C ARG A 127 19.49 -9.06 -2.59
N LEU A 128 19.27 -8.56 -1.37
CA LEU A 128 20.19 -8.75 -0.25
C LEU A 128 20.16 -10.17 0.31
N CYS A 129 18.97 -10.77 0.42
CA CYS A 129 18.81 -12.14 0.93
C CYS A 129 18.96 -13.22 -0.15
N GLY A 130 19.19 -12.84 -1.41
CA GLY A 130 19.35 -13.78 -2.52
C GLY A 130 18.05 -14.45 -2.96
N PHE A 131 16.89 -13.83 -2.71
CA PHE A 131 15.61 -14.35 -3.15
C PHE A 131 15.53 -14.39 -4.68
N THR A 132 15.28 -15.58 -5.22
CA THR A 132 15.25 -15.82 -6.68
C THR A 132 13.86 -15.71 -7.29
N GLY A 133 12.81 -15.58 -6.47
CA GLY A 133 11.44 -15.42 -6.93
C GLY A 133 11.17 -14.00 -7.47
N ARG A 134 9.98 -13.82 -8.03
CA ARG A 134 9.53 -12.55 -8.61
C ARG A 134 8.75 -11.73 -7.61
N VAL A 135 8.98 -10.41 -7.54
CA VAL A 135 8.13 -9.47 -6.78
C VAL A 135 7.24 -8.71 -7.76
N LEU A 136 5.99 -9.14 -7.91
CA LEU A 136 4.98 -8.54 -8.77
C LEU A 136 4.16 -7.49 -7.99
N GLY A 137 4.32 -6.23 -8.35
CA GLY A 137 3.48 -5.14 -7.84
C GLY A 137 2.21 -4.98 -8.67
N ILE A 138 1.04 -5.04 -8.05
CA ILE A 138 -0.23 -4.65 -8.68
C ILE A 138 -0.40 -3.15 -8.47
N SER A 139 -0.35 -2.38 -9.55
CA SER A 139 -0.51 -0.93 -9.46
C SER A 139 -1.94 -0.58 -9.05
N ILE A 140 -2.07 0.16 -7.95
CA ILE A 140 -3.37 0.59 -7.41
C ILE A 140 -3.79 1.94 -7.97
N ASP A 141 -2.83 2.77 -8.37
CA ASP A 141 -3.06 4.11 -8.90
C ASP A 141 -2.37 4.31 -10.24
N ASN A 142 -2.99 5.09 -11.12
CA ASN A 142 -2.54 5.36 -12.49
C ASN A 142 -1.87 6.74 -12.62
N ASP A 143 -1.50 7.36 -11.50
CA ASP A 143 -0.72 8.60 -11.51
C ASP A 143 0.67 8.31 -12.10
N LYS A 144 0.76 8.42 -13.43
CA LYS A 144 2.04 8.60 -14.11
C LYS A 144 2.70 9.81 -13.47
N LEU A 145 3.94 9.65 -13.01
CA LEU A 145 4.73 10.72 -12.41
C LEU A 145 5.18 11.65 -13.53
N ASP A 146 4.36 12.65 -13.85
CA ASP A 146 4.66 13.66 -14.87
C ASP A 146 5.07 13.02 -16.23
N GLY A 147 4.41 11.93 -16.60
CA GLY A 147 4.67 11.18 -17.84
C GLY A 147 5.71 10.06 -17.73
N ALA A 148 6.44 9.95 -16.60
CA ALA A 148 7.36 8.85 -16.35
C ALA A 148 6.64 7.58 -15.85
N PRO A 149 7.17 6.37 -16.15
CA PRO A 149 6.66 5.13 -15.56
C PRO A 149 6.84 5.12 -14.04
N PHE A 150 5.89 4.51 -13.32
CA PHE A 150 5.93 4.40 -11.86
C PHE A 150 7.18 3.67 -11.35
N GLN A 151 7.75 2.76 -12.15
CA GLN A 151 9.02 2.09 -11.80
C GLN A 151 10.20 3.06 -11.63
N THR A 152 10.13 4.26 -12.22
CA THR A 152 11.13 5.31 -11.98
C THR A 152 11.18 5.68 -10.49
N GLU A 153 10.03 5.82 -9.85
CA GLU A 153 9.95 6.10 -8.42
C GLU A 153 10.37 4.90 -7.57
N LEU A 154 9.99 3.69 -7.97
CA LEU A 154 10.46 2.46 -7.30
C LEU A 154 11.99 2.38 -7.31
N SER A 155 12.62 2.65 -8.46
CA SER A 155 14.08 2.67 -8.60
C SER A 155 14.74 3.76 -7.76
N ARG A 156 14.14 4.95 -7.70
CA ARG A 156 14.61 6.05 -6.85
C ARG A 156 14.58 5.65 -5.37
N ILE A 157 13.44 5.13 -4.90
CA ILE A 157 13.24 4.73 -3.50
C ILE A 157 14.19 3.59 -3.11
N ALA A 158 14.27 2.52 -3.92
CA ALA A 158 15.17 1.40 -3.64
C ALA A 158 16.64 1.82 -3.67
N GLY A 159 17.02 2.70 -4.61
CA GLY A 159 18.36 3.28 -4.67
C GLY A 159 18.70 4.15 -3.45
N GLU A 160 17.75 4.93 -2.93
CA GLU A 160 17.91 5.67 -1.68
C GLU A 160 18.09 4.74 -0.49
N ALA A 161 17.25 3.72 -0.36
CA ALA A 161 17.36 2.71 0.69
C ALA A 161 18.72 2.00 0.63
N CYS A 162 19.17 1.62 -0.56
CA CYS A 162 20.46 1.00 -0.79
C CYS A 162 21.63 1.89 -0.34
N ARG A 163 21.59 3.19 -0.65
CA ARG A 163 22.60 4.16 -0.21
C ARG A 163 22.61 4.36 1.31
N LEU A 164 21.45 4.33 1.97
CA LEU A 164 21.36 4.41 3.43
C LEU A 164 22.05 3.24 4.13
N LEU A 165 22.12 2.08 3.47
CA LEU A 165 22.87 0.90 3.94
C LEU A 165 24.37 0.95 3.57
N GLY A 166 24.84 2.01 2.93
CA GLY A 166 26.22 2.11 2.44
C GLY A 166 26.54 1.19 1.25
N LEU A 167 25.50 0.75 0.52
CA LEU A 167 25.63 -0.18 -0.60
C LEU A 167 25.46 0.55 -1.95
N SER A 168 25.92 -0.12 -3.01
CA SER A 168 25.91 0.39 -4.40
C SER A 168 25.27 -0.61 -5.37
N ILE A 169 24.11 -1.15 -5.01
CA ILE A 169 23.34 -2.05 -5.88
C ILE A 169 22.55 -1.21 -6.89
N PRO A 170 22.71 -1.44 -8.21
CA PRO A 170 21.97 -0.67 -9.20
C PRO A 170 20.49 -1.07 -9.24
N PHE A 171 19.61 -0.08 -9.12
CA PHE A 171 18.19 -0.21 -9.41
C PHE A 171 17.83 0.68 -10.60
N THR A 172 17.21 0.07 -11.60
CA THR A 172 16.65 0.73 -12.78
C THR A 172 15.15 0.49 -12.83
N PRO A 173 14.37 1.23 -13.64
CA PRO A 173 12.95 0.94 -13.84
C PRO A 173 12.68 -0.53 -14.20
N ASP A 174 13.54 -1.15 -15.01
CA ASP A 174 13.43 -2.56 -15.41
C ASP A 174 13.71 -3.56 -14.28
N SER A 175 14.15 -3.08 -13.11
CA SER A 175 14.33 -3.91 -11.92
C SER A 175 13.00 -4.27 -11.23
N PHE A 176 11.88 -3.69 -11.69
CA PHE A 176 10.58 -3.81 -11.04
C PHE A 176 9.52 -4.35 -12.00
N ASP A 177 8.85 -5.42 -11.57
CA ASP A 177 7.69 -5.97 -12.26
C ASP A 177 6.39 -5.32 -11.72
N VAL A 178 5.66 -4.63 -12.59
CA VAL A 178 4.43 -3.91 -12.24
C VAL A 178 3.34 -4.21 -13.24
N GLN A 179 2.18 -4.58 -12.73
CA GLN A 179 0.97 -4.83 -13.50
C GLN A 179 0.01 -3.64 -13.40
N TYR A 180 -0.38 -3.09 -14.55
CA TYR A 180 -1.17 -1.87 -14.72
C TYR A 180 -2.64 -2.15 -15.10
N ASP A 181 -3.02 -3.38 -15.44
CA ASP A 181 -4.33 -3.66 -16.06
C ASP A 181 -5.53 -3.62 -15.10
N TYR A 182 -5.34 -3.32 -13.80
CA TYR A 182 -6.37 -3.47 -12.76
C TYR A 182 -6.80 -2.15 -12.11
N PHE A 183 -6.62 -1.01 -12.77
CA PHE A 183 -7.05 0.29 -12.23
C PHE A 183 -8.57 0.46 -12.10
N GLY A 184 -9.34 -0.33 -12.84
CA GLY A 184 -10.79 -0.17 -12.93
C GLY A 184 -11.17 1.25 -13.36
N GLN A 185 -12.04 1.91 -12.57
CA GLN A 185 -12.43 3.30 -12.80
C GLN A 185 -11.53 4.33 -12.10
N GLY A 186 -10.37 3.90 -11.58
CA GLY A 186 -9.40 4.75 -10.93
C GLY A 186 -9.23 4.47 -9.43
N TYR A 187 -8.45 5.32 -8.78
CA TYR A 187 -8.07 5.17 -7.38
C TYR A 187 -9.26 5.37 -6.43
N GLY A 188 -9.45 4.42 -5.51
CA GLY A 188 -10.49 4.48 -4.48
C GLY A 188 -11.91 4.18 -4.96
N VAL A 189 -12.10 3.85 -6.25
CA VAL A 189 -13.38 3.39 -6.80
C VAL A 189 -13.43 1.87 -6.76
N VAL A 190 -14.45 1.32 -6.10
CA VAL A 190 -14.62 -0.12 -5.89
C VAL A 190 -15.44 -0.72 -7.04
N GLY A 191 -14.86 -1.70 -7.74
CA GLY A 191 -15.49 -2.43 -8.82
C GLY A 191 -15.88 -3.86 -8.43
N ASP A 192 -16.36 -4.61 -9.41
CA ASP A 192 -16.75 -6.01 -9.22
C ASP A 192 -15.52 -6.89 -8.90
N LEU A 193 -14.34 -6.53 -9.43
CA LEU A 193 -13.07 -7.19 -9.13
C LEU A 193 -12.78 -7.19 -7.62
N GLU A 194 -12.77 -6.00 -7.01
CA GLU A 194 -12.47 -5.83 -5.59
C GLU A 194 -13.51 -6.50 -4.69
N VAL A 195 -14.79 -6.34 -5.03
CA VAL A 195 -15.90 -6.91 -4.25
C VAL A 195 -15.87 -8.44 -4.27
N ASN A 196 -15.66 -9.05 -5.44
CA ASN A 196 -15.54 -10.49 -5.57
C ASN A 196 -14.31 -11.02 -4.85
N ALA A 197 -13.18 -10.31 -4.93
CA ALA A 197 -11.96 -10.67 -4.21
C ALA A 197 -12.14 -10.64 -2.69
N ILE A 198 -12.72 -9.55 -2.15
CA ILE A 198 -13.03 -9.43 -0.72
C ILE A 198 -13.97 -10.55 -0.26
N ALA A 199 -15.03 -10.80 -1.02
CA ALA A 199 -15.99 -11.85 -0.68
C ALA A 199 -15.36 -13.24 -0.74
N SER A 200 -14.53 -13.52 -1.75
CA SER A 200 -13.86 -14.81 -1.90
C SER A 200 -12.89 -15.04 -0.74
N ALA A 201 -11.98 -14.11 -0.49
CA ALA A 201 -11.00 -14.21 0.61
C ALA A 201 -11.69 -14.34 1.98
N GLY A 202 -12.78 -13.60 2.20
CA GLY A 202 -13.54 -13.67 3.44
C GLY A 202 -14.30 -14.99 3.62
N ARG A 203 -14.81 -15.60 2.53
CA ARG A 203 -15.60 -16.84 2.59
C ARG A 203 -14.75 -18.11 2.60
N THR A 204 -13.58 -18.11 1.98
CA THR A 204 -12.72 -19.28 1.90
C THR A 204 -11.65 -19.29 2.99
N GLU A 205 -11.02 -18.15 3.24
CA GLU A 205 -9.86 -18.05 4.16
C GLU A 205 -10.18 -17.29 5.47
N GLY A 206 -11.36 -16.67 5.58
CA GLY A 206 -11.66 -15.77 6.70
C GLY A 206 -10.84 -14.48 6.69
N LEU A 207 -10.26 -14.10 5.54
CA LEU A 207 -9.40 -12.93 5.39
C LEU A 207 -10.19 -11.70 4.94
N LEU A 208 -9.97 -10.57 5.60
CA LEU A 208 -10.62 -9.29 5.29
C LEU A 208 -9.69 -8.33 4.56
N LEU A 209 -9.92 -8.21 3.26
CA LEU A 209 -9.21 -7.30 2.37
C LEU A 209 -9.88 -5.92 2.36
N ASP A 210 -9.09 -4.86 2.26
CA ASP A 210 -9.59 -3.51 2.04
C ASP A 210 -9.99 -3.28 0.57
N PRO A 211 -10.97 -2.42 0.30
CA PRO A 211 -11.53 -2.25 -1.05
C PRO A 211 -10.68 -1.38 -1.99
N VAL A 212 -9.58 -0.78 -1.51
CA VAL A 212 -8.74 0.11 -2.32
C VAL A 212 -7.43 -0.58 -2.73
N TYR A 213 -6.76 -1.27 -1.81
CA TYR A 213 -5.44 -1.83 -2.04
C TYR A 213 -5.45 -3.36 -2.14
N THR A 214 -5.59 -4.04 -1.01
CA THR A 214 -5.46 -5.49 -0.89
C THR A 214 -6.56 -6.23 -1.64
N GLY A 215 -7.79 -5.71 -1.68
CA GLY A 215 -8.89 -6.26 -2.47
C GLY A 215 -8.60 -6.24 -3.97
N ARG A 216 -8.04 -5.13 -4.48
CA ARG A 216 -7.64 -5.01 -5.88
C ARG A 216 -6.46 -5.90 -6.22
N ALA A 217 -5.42 -5.91 -5.40
CA ALA A 217 -4.26 -6.76 -5.61
C ALA A 217 -4.61 -8.25 -5.56
N PHE A 218 -5.50 -8.66 -4.65
CA PHE A 218 -5.97 -10.04 -4.57
C PHE A 218 -6.89 -10.39 -5.75
N GLY A 219 -7.78 -9.48 -6.15
CA GLY A 219 -8.60 -9.68 -7.35
C GLY A 219 -7.75 -9.84 -8.61
N ALA A 220 -6.71 -9.03 -8.75
CA ALA A 220 -5.72 -9.18 -9.82
C ALA A 220 -4.99 -10.51 -9.75
N LEU A 221 -4.58 -10.96 -8.57
CA LEU A 221 -3.99 -12.30 -8.38
C LEU A 221 -4.93 -13.41 -8.87
N LEU A 222 -6.20 -13.39 -8.46
CA LEU A 222 -7.19 -14.39 -8.87
C LEU A 222 -7.41 -14.38 -10.40
N ASP A 223 -7.51 -13.21 -11.01
CA ASP A 223 -7.66 -13.08 -12.45
C ASP A 223 -6.42 -13.55 -13.22
N LEU A 224 -5.21 -13.24 -12.76
CA LEU A 224 -3.95 -13.72 -13.33
C LEU A 224 -3.82 -15.26 -13.24
N ILE A 225 -4.29 -15.87 -12.15
CA ILE A 225 -4.39 -17.33 -12.02
C ILE A 225 -5.36 -17.90 -13.06
N ARG A 226 -6.56 -17.32 -13.21
CA ARG A 226 -7.56 -17.76 -14.20
C ARG A 226 -7.04 -17.64 -15.64
N LYS A 227 -6.28 -16.58 -15.92
CA LYS A 227 -5.57 -16.35 -17.19
C LYS A 227 -4.34 -17.25 -17.41
N LYS A 228 -4.00 -18.11 -16.45
CA LYS A 228 -2.83 -19.00 -16.49
C LYS A 228 -1.51 -18.27 -16.70
N VAL A 229 -1.39 -17.06 -16.15
CA VAL A 229 -0.12 -16.31 -16.13
C VAL A 229 0.91 -16.99 -15.22
N PHE A 230 0.42 -17.68 -14.18
CA PHE A 230 1.23 -18.53 -13.31
C PHE A 230 1.08 -20.00 -13.72
N SER A 231 2.17 -20.77 -13.65
CA SER A 231 2.09 -22.22 -13.82
C SER A 231 1.55 -22.88 -12.56
N SER A 232 0.96 -24.07 -12.70
CA SER A 232 0.45 -24.86 -11.57
C SER A 232 1.54 -25.37 -10.62
N SER A 233 2.81 -25.24 -10.99
CA SER A 233 3.97 -25.61 -10.16
C SER A 233 4.52 -24.43 -9.36
N GLN A 234 4.04 -23.21 -9.59
CA GLN A 234 4.50 -22.02 -8.87
C GLN A 234 3.78 -21.87 -7.54
N THR A 235 4.54 -21.58 -6.49
CA THR A 235 4.01 -21.15 -5.20
C THR A 235 3.95 -19.62 -5.16
N ILE A 236 2.77 -19.08 -4.83
CA ILE A 236 2.51 -17.64 -4.82
C ILE A 236 2.26 -17.17 -3.39
N LEU A 237 3.02 -16.17 -2.94
CA LEU A 237 2.79 -15.48 -1.69
C LEU A 237 2.01 -14.19 -1.97
N PHE A 238 0.84 -14.04 -1.37
CA PHE A 238 0.12 -12.76 -1.37
C PHE A 238 0.52 -11.93 -0.15
N TRP A 239 1.10 -10.75 -0.39
CA TRP A 239 1.57 -9.87 0.68
C TRP A 239 0.42 -8.97 1.17
N HIS A 240 -0.28 -9.43 2.20
CA HIS A 240 -1.42 -8.72 2.77
C HIS A 240 -0.98 -7.50 3.63
N THR A 241 -1.03 -6.30 3.08
CA THR A 241 -0.58 -5.06 3.75
C THR A 241 -1.60 -4.42 4.70
N GLY A 242 -2.77 -5.05 4.91
CA GLY A 242 -3.78 -4.59 5.86
C GLY A 242 -4.84 -3.71 5.22
N GLY A 243 -5.30 -2.69 5.95
CA GLY A 243 -6.21 -1.66 5.44
C GLY A 243 -7.69 -1.85 5.79
N SER A 244 -8.04 -2.92 6.50
CA SER A 244 -9.42 -3.32 6.81
C SER A 244 -10.31 -2.22 7.43
N PRO A 245 -9.82 -1.24 8.24
CA PRO A 245 -10.67 -0.13 8.69
C PRO A 245 -11.34 0.66 7.56
N ALA A 246 -10.74 0.69 6.37
CA ALA A 246 -11.33 1.35 5.21
C ALA A 246 -12.65 0.69 4.77
N LEU A 247 -12.87 -0.61 5.02
CA LEU A 247 -14.12 -1.31 4.68
C LEU A 247 -15.37 -0.56 5.17
N PHE A 248 -15.32 -0.03 6.39
CA PHE A 248 -16.47 0.66 7.00
C PHE A 248 -16.80 1.98 6.31
N ALA A 249 -15.84 2.59 5.62
CA ALA A 249 -16.09 3.79 4.82
C ALA A 249 -16.85 3.49 3.52
N TYR A 250 -16.77 2.24 3.05
CA TYR A 250 -17.44 1.77 1.83
C TYR A 250 -18.68 0.91 2.15
N ALA A 251 -19.14 0.91 3.41
CA ALA A 251 -20.20 0.01 3.86
C ALA A 251 -21.48 0.06 3.01
N ALA A 252 -21.91 1.26 2.58
CA ALA A 252 -23.11 1.42 1.74
C ALA A 252 -22.94 0.78 0.36
N ASP A 253 -21.84 1.08 -0.34
CA ASP A 253 -21.53 0.55 -1.68
C ASP A 253 -21.33 -0.98 -1.62
N LEU A 254 -20.53 -1.46 -0.65
CA LEU A 254 -20.30 -2.89 -0.43
C LEU A 254 -21.60 -3.62 -0.10
N ASN A 255 -22.45 -3.07 0.78
CA ASN A 255 -23.73 -3.69 1.14
C ASN A 255 -24.67 -3.79 -0.07
N GLN A 256 -24.75 -2.76 -0.91
CA GLN A 256 -25.55 -2.79 -2.12
C GLN A 256 -25.10 -3.91 -3.07
N ARG A 257 -23.78 -4.08 -3.24
CA ARG A 257 -23.21 -5.08 -4.15
C ARG A 257 -23.29 -6.51 -3.60
N ILE A 258 -23.12 -6.69 -2.29
CA ILE A 258 -23.28 -7.99 -1.62
C ILE A 258 -24.73 -8.48 -1.71
N ARG A 259 -25.71 -7.60 -1.41
CA ARG A 259 -27.15 -7.96 -1.44
C ARG A 259 -27.73 -8.06 -2.85
N GLY A 260 -27.13 -7.37 -3.83
CA GLY A 260 -27.58 -7.35 -5.23
C GLY A 260 -27.23 -8.59 -6.06
N SER A 261 -26.58 -9.62 -5.48
CA SER A 261 -26.23 -10.89 -6.13
C SER A 261 -25.50 -10.74 -7.48
N ARG A 262 -24.21 -10.38 -7.41
CA ARG A 262 -23.18 -10.60 -8.46
C ARG A 262 -21.89 -11.21 -7.93
N LEU A 263 -21.90 -11.72 -6.70
CA LEU A 263 -20.74 -12.43 -6.17
C LEU A 263 -20.61 -13.73 -6.94
N GLU A 264 -19.53 -13.87 -7.72
CA GLU A 264 -19.21 -15.14 -8.38
C GLU A 264 -19.16 -16.26 -7.33
N PRO A 265 -19.62 -17.48 -7.67
CA PRO A 265 -19.42 -18.63 -6.81
C PRO A 265 -17.93 -18.76 -6.48
N CYS A 266 -17.60 -19.05 -5.21
CA CYS A 266 -16.24 -19.43 -4.85
C CYS A 266 -15.87 -20.68 -5.68
N ALA A 267 -14.71 -20.60 -6.35
CA ALA A 267 -14.17 -21.69 -7.16
C ALA A 267 -13.73 -22.88 -6.31
#